data_AF-A0A8J5Z324-F1
#
_entry.id   AF-A0A8J5Z324-F1
#
_cell.length_a   1.000
_cell.length_b   1.000
_cell.length_c   1.000
_cell.angle_alpha   90.00
_cell.angle_beta   90.00
_cell.angle_gamma   90.00
#
_symmetry.space_group_name_H-M   'P 1'
#
loop_
_entity.id
_entity.type
_entity.pdbx_description
1 polymer ?
#
loop_
_entity_poly.entity_id
_entity_poly.type
_entity_poly.pdbx_seq_one_letter_code
_entity_poly.pdbx_strand_id
1 'polypeptide(L)'
;MALEMNNFLSWILFCLAAMVSTIFFKHRKRCYGAKRKLPPGQLGLPLIGETMEFYKAQRSNRLFEEFVEPRVAKYGKIFKTSLMGSPTVVVNGAEANRFILSNEFKLVVSSWPSSSVQLMGKNSIMEKQGEQHRFHRGLITSSLSSTALETLVPKICMAVQLHLQKYWQGKDSVRLYCSTKLLTFTIVFECLLGINVEPQMLDTFERVLEGAFAPPLNFPGSKFSRAKKARAEIVKILEKVVGEKRKEMENCSMVGEENGCMLLSRLVGAMIRGELSKEEVIDNVVLLVFAAHDTTSFAIAMTFKMLAQHPDCYSKILQGNNINISIWAFLPP
;
A
#
# COMPACT_ATOMS: atom_id res chain seq x y z
N MET A 1 50.71 -7.71 -14.54
CA MET A 1 50.06 -7.70 -13.21
C MET A 1 48.60 -7.18 -13.21
N ALA A 2 48.29 -5.91 -13.51
CA ALA A 2 46.88 -5.43 -13.45
C ALA A 2 45.93 -6.08 -14.48
N LEU A 3 46.42 -6.37 -15.70
CA LEU A 3 45.64 -7.04 -16.76
C LEU A 3 45.35 -8.52 -16.47
N GLU A 4 46.29 -9.24 -15.85
CA GLU A 4 46.13 -10.66 -15.50
C GLU A 4 45.15 -10.83 -14.33
N MET A 5 45.16 -9.90 -13.38
CA MET A 5 44.24 -9.92 -12.23
C MET A 5 42.78 -9.66 -12.66
N ASN A 6 42.56 -8.80 -13.67
CA ASN A 6 41.23 -8.58 -14.27
C ASN A 6 40.71 -9.82 -15.01
N ASN A 7 41.57 -10.52 -15.75
CA ASN A 7 41.18 -11.74 -16.44
C ASN A 7 40.82 -12.86 -15.45
N PHE A 8 41.61 -13.01 -14.38
CA PHE A 8 41.33 -14.00 -13.34
C PHE A 8 40.01 -13.73 -12.61
N LEU A 9 39.72 -12.47 -12.27
CA LEU A 9 38.45 -12.07 -11.66
C LEU A 9 37.25 -12.34 -12.59
N SER A 10 37.42 -12.09 -13.90
CA SER A 10 36.39 -12.37 -14.92
C SER A 10 36.09 -13.87 -15.03
N TRP A 11 37.10 -14.74 -14.96
CA TRP A 11 36.92 -16.19 -14.96
C TRP A 11 36.20 -16.69 -13.70
N ILE A 12 36.53 -16.13 -12.53
CA ILE A 12 35.82 -16.46 -11.29
C ILE A 12 34.35 -16.05 -11.37
N LEU A 13 34.05 -14.84 -11.86
CA LEU A 13 32.68 -14.37 -12.06
C LEU A 13 31.91 -15.24 -13.06
N PHE A 14 32.57 -15.68 -14.15
CA PHE A 14 31.98 -16.60 -15.13
C PHE A 14 31.66 -17.97 -14.52
N CYS A 15 32.59 -18.55 -13.76
CA CYS A 15 32.39 -19.83 -13.08
C CYS A 15 31.27 -19.75 -12.02
N LEU A 16 31.20 -18.66 -11.24
CA LEU A 16 30.11 -18.41 -10.29
C LEU A 16 28.77 -18.27 -11.00
N ALA A 17 28.72 -17.51 -12.11
CA ALA A 17 27.51 -17.38 -12.92
C ALA A 17 27.06 -18.72 -13.51
N ALA A 18 27.99 -19.54 -13.99
CA ALA A 18 27.71 -20.88 -14.51
C ALA A 18 27.21 -21.83 -13.40
N MET A 19 27.78 -21.75 -12.20
CA MET A 19 27.35 -22.55 -11.05
C MET A 19 25.95 -22.14 -10.58
N VAL A 20 25.68 -20.85 -10.45
CA VAL A 20 24.34 -20.33 -10.10
C VAL A 20 23.32 -20.71 -11.18
N SER A 21 23.68 -20.60 -12.45
CA SER A 21 22.83 -21.02 -13.58
C SER A 21 22.53 -22.51 -13.52
N THR A 22 23.52 -23.37 -13.32
CA THR A 22 23.31 -24.83 -13.24
C THR A 22 22.50 -25.26 -12.03
N ILE A 23 22.72 -24.66 -10.85
CA ILE A 23 21.90 -24.88 -9.66
C ILE A 23 20.46 -24.43 -9.92
N PHE A 24 20.27 -23.27 -10.54
CA PHE A 24 18.95 -22.75 -10.92
C PHE A 24 18.25 -23.69 -11.93
N PHE A 25 18.93 -24.15 -12.97
CA PHE A 25 18.37 -25.09 -13.95
C PHE A 25 18.03 -26.45 -13.33
N LYS A 26 18.85 -26.96 -12.39
CA LYS A 26 18.55 -28.19 -11.64
C LYS A 26 17.35 -28.00 -10.71
N HIS A 27 17.28 -26.89 -9.98
CA HIS A 27 16.13 -26.55 -9.13
C HIS A 27 14.85 -26.40 -9.97
N ARG A 28 14.94 -25.76 -11.15
CA ARG A 28 13.85 -25.63 -12.11
C ARG A 28 13.44 -26.97 -12.74
N LYS A 29 14.34 -27.91 -12.99
CA LYS A 29 13.92 -29.26 -13.41
C LYS A 29 13.23 -30.02 -12.28
N ARG A 30 13.67 -29.83 -11.03
CA ARG A 30 13.17 -30.54 -9.85
C ARG A 30 11.78 -30.05 -9.39
N CYS A 31 11.54 -28.74 -9.38
CA CYS A 31 10.24 -28.17 -8.99
C CYS A 31 9.15 -28.31 -10.07
N TYR A 32 9.53 -28.49 -11.34
CA TYR A 32 8.59 -28.49 -12.47
C TYR A 32 8.54 -29.82 -13.24
N GLY A 33 9.17 -30.88 -12.72
CA GLY A 33 9.24 -32.21 -13.34
C GLY A 33 7.96 -33.04 -13.25
N ALA A 34 6.93 -32.58 -12.53
CA ALA A 34 5.63 -33.25 -12.50
C ALA A 34 4.79 -32.84 -13.73
N LYS A 35 4.17 -33.81 -14.42
CA LYS A 35 3.22 -33.63 -15.54
C LYS A 35 1.94 -32.89 -15.12
N ARG A 36 2.06 -31.67 -14.58
CA ARG A 36 0.93 -30.79 -14.26
C ARG A 36 0.67 -29.89 -15.47
N LYS A 37 -0.60 -29.82 -15.90
CA LYS A 37 -1.03 -28.87 -16.94
C LYS A 37 -0.95 -27.46 -16.35
N LEU A 38 0.18 -26.80 -16.54
CA LEU A 38 0.37 -25.39 -16.16
C LEU A 38 -0.20 -24.47 -17.24
N PRO A 39 -0.61 -23.23 -16.90
CA PRO A 39 -0.97 -22.23 -17.89
C PRO A 39 0.17 -22.02 -18.91
N PRO A 40 -0.15 -21.64 -20.16
CA PRO A 40 0.84 -21.25 -21.15
C PRO A 40 1.62 -20.00 -20.68
N GLY A 41 2.82 -19.78 -21.21
CA GLY A 41 3.63 -18.59 -20.91
C GLY A 41 5.10 -18.88 -20.64
N GLN A 42 5.91 -17.83 -20.59
CA GLN A 42 7.37 -17.90 -20.48
C GLN A 42 7.83 -17.33 -19.14
N LEU A 43 8.82 -17.96 -18.50
CA LEU A 43 9.35 -17.50 -17.21
C LEU A 43 10.43 -16.41 -17.36
N GLY A 44 10.71 -15.92 -18.57
CA GLY A 44 11.73 -14.90 -18.81
C GLY A 44 13.17 -15.34 -18.46
N LEU A 45 14.00 -14.35 -18.13
CA LEU A 45 15.42 -14.53 -17.81
C LEU A 45 15.62 -15.31 -16.50
N PRO A 46 16.74 -16.05 -16.32
CA PRO A 46 17.06 -16.67 -15.04
C PRO A 46 17.07 -15.64 -13.90
N LEU A 47 16.48 -16.00 -12.75
CA LEU A 47 16.33 -15.18 -11.53
C LEU A 47 15.45 -13.91 -11.66
N ILE A 48 15.60 -13.14 -12.73
CA ILE A 48 14.90 -11.86 -12.94
C ILE A 48 13.52 -12.06 -13.56
N GLY A 49 13.36 -13.09 -14.39
CA GLY A 49 12.14 -13.33 -15.14
C GLY A 49 11.80 -12.20 -16.11
N GLU A 50 10.55 -11.74 -16.09
CA GLU A 50 10.06 -10.61 -16.89
C GLU A 50 9.92 -9.32 -16.04
N THR A 51 10.51 -9.32 -14.83
CA THR A 51 10.32 -8.27 -13.82
C THR A 51 10.76 -6.88 -14.29
N MET A 52 11.81 -6.78 -15.12
CA MET A 52 12.29 -5.48 -15.59
C MET A 52 11.32 -4.84 -16.60
N GLU A 53 10.74 -5.66 -17.47
CA GLU A 53 9.70 -5.23 -18.41
C GLU A 53 8.44 -4.81 -17.65
N PHE A 54 8.04 -5.60 -16.65
CA PHE A 54 6.95 -5.27 -15.73
C PHE A 54 7.17 -3.91 -15.06
N TYR A 55 8.34 -3.69 -14.45
CA TYR A 55 8.65 -2.41 -13.79
C TYR A 55 8.73 -1.24 -14.77
N LYS A 56 9.24 -1.45 -15.99
CA LYS A 56 9.28 -0.42 -17.03
C LYS A 56 7.86 0.00 -17.42
N ALA A 57 6.99 -0.96 -17.73
CA ALA A 57 5.59 -0.71 -18.08
C ALA A 57 4.83 -0.04 -16.93
N GLN A 58 5.07 -0.47 -15.68
CA GLN A 58 4.51 0.16 -14.49
C GLN A 58 4.95 1.63 -14.33
N ARG A 59 6.25 1.92 -14.50
CA ARG A 59 6.76 3.30 -14.40
C ARG A 59 6.24 4.23 -15.49
N SER A 60 5.93 3.69 -16.66
CA SER A 60 5.31 4.42 -17.76
C SER A 60 3.78 4.56 -17.62
N ASN A 61 3.18 4.03 -16.53
CA ASN A 61 1.74 3.94 -16.34
C ASN A 61 1.03 3.25 -17.54
N ARG A 62 1.66 2.21 -18.08
CA ARG A 62 1.19 1.42 -19.24
C ARG A 62 1.31 -0.08 -18.98
N LEU A 63 1.10 -0.48 -17.72
CA LEU A 63 1.29 -1.87 -17.30
C LEU A 63 0.36 -2.81 -18.07
N PHE A 64 -0.87 -2.38 -18.36
CA PHE A 64 -1.80 -3.19 -19.11
C PHE A 64 -1.34 -3.32 -20.57
N GLU A 65 -1.13 -2.20 -21.25
CA GLU A 65 -0.84 -2.10 -22.68
C GLU A 65 0.53 -2.68 -23.05
N GLU A 66 1.57 -2.42 -22.24
CA GLU A 66 2.94 -2.83 -22.56
C GLU A 66 3.32 -4.20 -22.00
N PHE A 67 2.64 -4.70 -20.95
CA PHE A 67 2.99 -5.97 -20.32
C PHE A 67 1.87 -7.02 -20.38
N VAL A 68 0.65 -6.68 -19.94
CA VAL A 68 -0.44 -7.66 -19.78
C VAL A 68 -1.09 -8.02 -21.12
N GLU A 69 -1.51 -7.04 -21.90
CA GLU A 69 -2.25 -7.21 -23.16
C GLU A 69 -1.48 -8.05 -24.20
N PRO A 70 -0.18 -7.81 -24.45
CA PRO A 70 0.59 -8.65 -25.39
C PRO A 70 0.66 -10.12 -24.94
N ARG A 71 0.71 -10.37 -23.63
CA ARG A 71 0.73 -11.73 -23.06
C ARG A 71 -0.64 -12.39 -23.12
N VAL A 72 -1.70 -11.62 -22.91
CA VAL A 72 -3.08 -12.11 -23.08
C VAL A 72 -3.35 -12.46 -24.54
N ALA A 73 -2.91 -11.64 -25.50
CA ALA A 73 -3.05 -11.93 -26.92
C ALA A 73 -2.29 -13.22 -27.33
N LYS A 74 -1.12 -13.46 -26.74
CA LYS A 74 -0.25 -14.59 -27.07
C LYS A 74 -0.58 -15.90 -26.35
N TYR A 75 -0.99 -15.81 -25.08
CA TYR A 75 -1.13 -16.97 -24.19
C TYR A 75 -2.56 -17.15 -23.65
N GLY A 76 -3.44 -16.19 -23.86
CA GLY A 76 -4.78 -16.15 -23.29
C GLY A 76 -4.83 -15.45 -21.94
N LYS A 77 -6.06 -15.31 -21.41
CA LYS A 77 -6.39 -14.59 -20.18
C LYS A 77 -5.72 -15.12 -18.90
N ILE A 78 -5.19 -16.34 -18.93
CA ILE A 78 -4.48 -16.97 -17.82
C ILE A 78 -3.14 -17.47 -18.35
N PHE A 79 -2.04 -16.88 -17.85
CA PHE A 79 -0.70 -17.23 -18.31
C PHE A 79 0.31 -17.25 -17.17
N LYS A 80 1.40 -17.99 -17.34
CA LYS A 80 2.52 -18.03 -16.40
C LYS A 80 3.68 -17.13 -16.83
N THR A 81 4.30 -16.49 -15.85
CA THR A 81 5.51 -15.67 -15.97
C THR A 81 6.40 -15.86 -14.74
N SER A 82 7.49 -15.10 -14.63
CA SER A 82 8.26 -14.98 -13.39
C SER A 82 8.42 -13.49 -13.07
N LEU A 83 7.93 -13.08 -11.91
CA LEU A 83 7.97 -11.70 -11.42
C LEU A 83 8.58 -11.66 -10.02
N MET A 84 9.48 -10.71 -9.80
CA MET A 84 10.11 -10.43 -8.50
C MET A 84 10.79 -11.66 -7.87
N GLY A 85 11.41 -12.50 -8.72
CA GLY A 85 12.10 -13.73 -8.30
C GLY A 85 11.18 -14.94 -8.12
N SER A 86 9.87 -14.76 -8.31
CA SER A 86 8.87 -15.80 -8.09
C SER A 86 8.18 -16.20 -9.39
N PRO A 87 7.93 -17.50 -9.61
CA PRO A 87 7.02 -17.97 -10.65
C PRO A 87 5.60 -17.49 -10.35
N THR A 88 4.94 -16.88 -11.33
CA THR A 88 3.66 -16.20 -11.14
C THR A 88 2.67 -16.65 -12.21
N VAL A 89 1.41 -16.88 -11.81
CA VAL A 89 0.30 -17.00 -12.75
C VAL A 89 -0.48 -15.69 -12.72
N VAL A 90 -0.58 -15.04 -13.88
CA VAL A 90 -1.41 -13.85 -14.05
C VAL A 90 -2.78 -14.30 -14.54
N VAL A 91 -3.83 -13.83 -13.87
CA VAL A 91 -5.22 -14.03 -14.25
C VAL A 91 -5.84 -12.71 -14.69
N ASN A 92 -6.53 -12.72 -15.82
CA ASN A 92 -7.25 -11.56 -16.34
C ASN A 92 -8.68 -11.97 -16.74
N GLY A 93 -9.62 -11.84 -15.80
CA GLY A 93 -11.04 -12.08 -16.07
C GLY A 93 -11.86 -12.18 -14.78
N ALA A 94 -13.12 -11.74 -14.85
CA ALA A 94 -14.01 -11.66 -13.69
C ALA A 94 -14.19 -13.02 -12.99
N GLU A 95 -14.36 -14.11 -13.74
CA GLU A 95 -14.55 -15.46 -13.19
C GLU A 95 -13.32 -15.94 -12.41
N ALA A 96 -12.13 -15.84 -13.02
CA ALA A 96 -10.87 -16.24 -12.38
C ALA A 96 -10.56 -15.37 -11.15
N ASN A 97 -10.78 -14.05 -11.25
CA ASN A 97 -10.58 -13.14 -10.13
C ASN A 97 -11.55 -13.45 -8.98
N ARG A 98 -12.83 -13.70 -9.28
CA ARG A 98 -13.82 -14.11 -8.27
C ARG A 98 -13.42 -15.42 -7.60
N PHE A 99 -12.96 -16.40 -8.37
CA PHE A 99 -12.49 -17.68 -7.83
C PHE A 99 -11.35 -17.49 -6.84
N ILE A 100 -10.31 -16.72 -7.19
CA ILE A 100 -9.16 -16.46 -6.29
C ILE A 100 -9.63 -15.70 -5.04
N LEU A 101 -10.32 -14.57 -5.21
CA LEU A 101 -10.72 -13.70 -4.10
C LEU A 101 -11.72 -14.34 -3.13
N SER A 102 -12.57 -15.26 -3.62
CA SER A 102 -13.55 -15.97 -2.78
C SER A 102 -12.95 -17.18 -2.03
N ASN A 103 -11.70 -17.53 -2.32
CA ASN A 103 -10.99 -18.68 -1.74
C ASN A 103 -9.75 -18.28 -0.93
N GLU A 104 -9.67 -17.02 -0.50
CA GLU A 104 -8.69 -16.55 0.47
C GLU A 104 -8.77 -17.38 1.77
N PHE A 105 -7.61 -17.81 2.28
CA PHE A 105 -7.44 -18.75 3.41
C PHE A 105 -8.06 -20.14 3.21
N LYS A 106 -8.45 -20.52 1.99
CA LYS A 106 -8.93 -21.86 1.63
C LYS A 106 -8.02 -22.53 0.60
N LEU A 107 -7.76 -21.84 -0.51
CA LEU A 107 -6.92 -22.33 -1.62
C LEU A 107 -5.72 -21.42 -1.87
N VAL A 108 -5.83 -20.14 -1.51
CA VAL A 108 -4.81 -19.12 -1.72
C VAL A 108 -4.63 -18.29 -0.45
N VAL A 109 -3.49 -17.63 -0.36
CA VAL A 109 -3.18 -16.65 0.68
C VAL A 109 -2.59 -15.41 0.03
N SER A 110 -2.92 -14.24 0.55
CA SER A 110 -2.25 -12.99 0.22
C SER A 110 -0.75 -13.13 0.44
N SER A 111 0.04 -12.74 -0.55
CA SER A 111 1.49 -12.81 -0.52
C SER A 111 2.08 -11.62 -1.25
N TRP A 112 2.85 -10.82 -0.51
CA TRP A 112 3.51 -9.62 -1.03
C TRP A 112 5.01 -9.84 -1.21
N PRO A 113 5.66 -9.08 -2.11
CA PRO A 113 7.12 -9.12 -2.23
C PRO A 113 7.78 -8.80 -0.89
N SER A 114 8.79 -9.58 -0.50
CA SER A 114 9.44 -9.45 0.82
C SER A 114 10.01 -8.06 1.10
N SER A 115 10.36 -7.29 0.06
CA SER A 115 10.78 -5.90 0.19
C SER A 115 9.64 -4.95 0.56
N SER A 116 8.46 -5.15 -0.02
CA SER A 116 7.26 -4.40 0.34
C SER A 116 6.89 -4.71 1.79
N VAL A 117 6.90 -5.99 2.19
CA VAL A 117 6.63 -6.43 3.57
C VAL A 117 7.58 -5.80 4.59
N GLN A 118 8.89 -5.77 4.29
CA GLN A 118 9.90 -5.16 5.17
C GLN A 118 9.65 -3.67 5.45
N LEU A 119 9.01 -2.97 4.51
CA LEU A 119 8.77 -1.53 4.59
C LEU A 119 7.35 -1.21 5.09
N MET A 120 6.35 -2.00 4.71
CA MET A 120 4.95 -1.80 5.08
C MET A 120 4.62 -2.36 6.46
N GLY A 121 5.37 -3.35 6.95
CA GLY A 121 5.23 -3.90 8.30
C GLY A 121 4.95 -5.41 8.27
N LYS A 122 5.91 -6.19 8.77
CA LYS A 122 5.85 -7.67 8.80
C LYS A 122 4.77 -8.22 9.74
N ASN A 123 4.34 -7.41 10.71
CA ASN A 123 3.30 -7.78 11.67
C ASN A 123 1.96 -7.10 11.37
N SER A 124 1.84 -6.41 10.23
CA SER A 124 0.58 -5.77 9.83
C SER A 124 -0.44 -6.80 9.33
N ILE A 125 -1.72 -6.42 9.31
CA ILE A 125 -2.80 -7.24 8.75
C ILE A 125 -2.48 -7.82 7.36
N MET A 126 -1.67 -7.12 6.56
CA MET A 126 -1.27 -7.55 5.21
C MET A 126 -0.57 -8.93 5.19
N GLU A 127 0.16 -9.27 6.25
CA GLU A 127 0.89 -10.55 6.38
C GLU A 127 0.20 -11.56 7.30
N LYS A 128 -0.87 -11.16 7.99
CA LYS A 128 -1.61 -12.06 8.87
C LYS A 128 -2.50 -12.98 8.04
N GLN A 129 -2.76 -14.17 8.56
CA GLN A 129 -3.62 -15.17 7.91
C GLN A 129 -4.67 -15.72 8.89
N GLY A 130 -5.75 -16.28 8.34
CA GLY A 130 -6.76 -17.00 9.13
C GLY A 130 -7.34 -16.17 10.28
N GLU A 131 -7.33 -16.71 11.50
CA GLU A 131 -7.88 -16.04 12.68
C GLU A 131 -7.13 -14.75 13.04
N GLN A 132 -5.80 -14.72 12.89
CA GLN A 132 -5.04 -13.51 13.17
C GLN A 132 -5.45 -12.38 12.23
N HIS A 133 -5.64 -12.68 10.94
CA HIS A 133 -6.15 -11.70 9.98
C HIS A 133 -7.56 -11.25 10.35
N ARG A 134 -8.46 -12.18 10.69
CA ARG A 134 -9.84 -11.86 11.11
C ARG A 134 -9.87 -10.93 12.32
N PHE A 135 -9.03 -11.19 13.32
CA PHE A 135 -8.92 -10.37 14.52
C PHE A 135 -8.47 -8.93 14.18
N HIS A 136 -7.35 -8.78 13.47
CA HIS A 136 -6.85 -7.47 13.03
C HIS A 136 -7.88 -6.74 12.17
N ARG A 137 -8.53 -7.47 11.25
CA ARG A 137 -9.59 -6.93 10.40
C ARG A 137 -10.74 -6.40 11.23
N GLY A 138 -11.20 -7.14 12.24
CA GLY A 138 -12.27 -6.74 13.15
C GLY A 138 -11.97 -5.40 13.83
N LEU A 139 -10.75 -5.24 14.39
CA LEU A 139 -10.31 -3.98 15.00
C LEU A 139 -10.37 -2.82 14.00
N ILE A 140 -9.82 -3.01 12.80
CA ILE A 140 -9.79 -1.96 11.77
C ILE A 140 -11.20 -1.62 11.30
N THR A 141 -12.03 -2.61 10.95
CA THR A 141 -13.39 -2.37 10.44
C THR A 141 -14.32 -1.78 11.49
N SER A 142 -14.10 -2.07 12.78
CA SER A 142 -14.87 -1.44 13.85
C SER A 142 -14.63 0.08 13.92
N SER A 143 -13.46 0.57 13.47
CA SER A 143 -13.18 2.01 13.31
C SER A 143 -13.80 2.66 12.09
N LEU A 144 -14.44 1.86 11.25
CA LEU A 144 -15.14 2.28 10.05
C LEU A 144 -16.60 1.79 10.07
N SER A 145 -17.13 1.49 11.27
CA SER A 145 -18.55 1.17 11.45
C SER A 145 -19.42 2.40 11.21
N SER A 146 -20.74 2.21 11.02
CA SER A 146 -21.68 3.34 10.86
C SER A 146 -21.54 4.38 11.97
N THR A 147 -21.53 3.92 13.22
CA THR A 147 -21.36 4.79 14.40
C THR A 147 -20.01 5.49 14.41
N ALA A 148 -18.92 4.81 14.05
CA ALA A 148 -17.61 5.46 13.97
C ALA A 148 -17.56 6.51 12.85
N LEU A 149 -18.26 6.27 11.72
CA LEU A 149 -18.33 7.19 10.60
C LEU A 149 -19.13 8.46 10.95
N GLU A 150 -20.18 8.37 11.77
CA GLU A 150 -20.92 9.54 12.27
C GLU A 150 -20.01 10.53 13.01
N THR A 151 -19.03 10.03 13.76
CA THR A 151 -18.01 10.88 14.41
C THR A 151 -16.88 11.30 13.46
N LEU A 152 -16.51 10.44 12.51
CA LEU A 152 -15.36 10.66 11.62
C LEU A 152 -15.65 11.67 10.51
N VAL A 153 -16.83 11.60 9.89
CA VAL A 153 -17.19 12.42 8.73
C VAL A 153 -17.11 13.93 9.03
N PRO A 154 -17.65 14.45 10.15
CA PRO A 154 -17.49 15.86 10.51
C PRO A 154 -16.02 16.31 10.61
N LYS A 155 -15.15 15.47 11.18
CA LYS A 155 -13.70 15.74 11.29
C LYS A 155 -13.04 15.80 9.91
N ILE A 156 -13.41 14.89 9.02
CA ILE A 156 -12.95 14.89 7.63
C ILE A 156 -13.41 16.17 6.92
N CYS A 157 -14.69 16.54 7.03
CA CYS A 157 -15.22 17.76 6.40
C CYS A 157 -14.48 19.02 6.88
N MET A 158 -14.22 19.11 8.20
CA MET A 158 -13.44 20.21 8.76
C MET A 158 -12.01 20.23 8.21
N ALA A 159 -11.32 19.10 8.18
CA ALA A 159 -9.97 19.00 7.62
C ALA A 159 -9.92 19.41 6.14
N VAL A 160 -10.92 19.00 5.34
CA VAL A 160 -11.07 19.42 3.94
C VAL A 160 -11.26 20.93 3.85
N GLN A 161 -12.17 21.52 4.62
CA GLN A 161 -12.42 22.97 4.60
C GLN A 161 -11.16 23.77 4.95
N LEU A 162 -10.47 23.40 6.03
CA LEU A 162 -9.21 24.05 6.44
C LEU A 162 -8.13 23.91 5.37
N HIS A 163 -8.03 22.75 4.72
CA HIS A 163 -7.08 22.53 3.63
C HIS A 163 -7.38 23.41 2.42
N LEU A 164 -8.65 23.51 2.01
CA LEU A 164 -9.07 24.35 0.90
C LEU A 164 -8.80 25.83 1.19
N GLN A 165 -9.15 26.31 2.38
CA GLN A 165 -8.88 27.68 2.82
C GLN A 165 -7.37 27.99 2.82
N LYS A 166 -6.55 27.09 3.36
CA LYS A 166 -5.11 27.31 3.50
C LYS A 166 -4.36 27.20 2.18
N TYR A 167 -4.72 26.24 1.33
CA TYR A 167 -3.88 25.87 0.19
C TYR A 167 -4.48 26.21 -1.17
N TRP A 168 -5.80 26.44 -1.29
CA TRP A 168 -6.49 26.64 -2.57
C TRP A 168 -7.07 28.06 -2.70
N GLN A 169 -7.62 28.61 -1.61
CA GLN A 169 -8.25 29.92 -1.64
C GLN A 169 -7.27 31.02 -2.11
N GLY A 170 -7.74 31.86 -3.03
CA GLY A 170 -6.95 32.96 -3.60
C GLY A 170 -5.87 32.54 -4.60
N LYS A 171 -5.86 31.28 -5.06
CA LYS A 171 -4.92 30.81 -6.09
C LYS A 171 -5.61 30.53 -7.41
N ASP A 172 -5.03 31.01 -8.50
CA ASP A 172 -5.50 30.72 -9.86
C ASP A 172 -5.20 29.29 -10.30
N SER A 173 -4.19 28.66 -9.71
CA SER A 173 -3.82 27.28 -10.01
C SER A 173 -3.28 26.54 -8.77
N VAL A 174 -3.55 25.24 -8.71
CA VAL A 174 -3.11 24.36 -7.62
C VAL A 174 -2.47 23.11 -8.20
N ARG A 175 -1.35 22.68 -7.62
CA ARG A 175 -0.76 21.37 -7.88
C ARG A 175 -1.62 20.29 -7.21
N LEU A 176 -2.70 19.90 -7.87
CA LEU A 176 -3.76 19.08 -7.29
C LEU A 176 -3.24 17.82 -6.61
N TYR A 177 -2.43 17.00 -7.29
CA TYR A 177 -1.93 15.74 -6.74
C TYR A 177 -1.08 15.93 -5.48
N CYS A 178 -0.15 16.89 -5.48
CA CYS A 178 0.65 17.21 -4.29
C CYS A 178 -0.23 17.71 -3.14
N SER A 179 -1.23 18.54 -3.46
CA SER A 179 -2.17 19.05 -2.48
C SER A 179 -3.06 17.96 -1.89
N THR A 180 -3.58 17.04 -2.71
CA THR A 180 -4.47 15.97 -2.24
C THR A 180 -3.71 14.94 -1.43
N LYS A 181 -2.42 14.71 -1.72
CA LYS A 181 -1.53 13.93 -0.85
C LYS A 181 -1.44 14.51 0.55
N LEU A 182 -1.12 15.80 0.67
CA LEU A 182 -1.08 16.45 1.97
C LEU A 182 -2.42 16.35 2.70
N LEU A 183 -3.55 16.59 2.01
CA LEU A 183 -4.88 16.47 2.57
C LEU A 183 -5.18 15.05 3.11
N THR A 184 -4.99 14.01 2.31
CA THR A 184 -5.31 12.64 2.72
C THR A 184 -4.36 12.13 3.80
N PHE A 185 -3.11 12.61 3.82
CA PHE A 185 -2.15 12.35 4.87
C PHE A 185 -2.62 12.96 6.20
N THR A 186 -3.03 14.23 6.18
CA THR A 186 -3.61 14.91 7.35
C THR A 186 -4.86 14.19 7.85
N ILE A 187 -5.77 13.80 6.96
CA ILE A 187 -7.01 13.08 7.34
C ILE A 187 -6.70 11.75 8.04
N VAL A 188 -5.78 10.92 7.51
CA VAL A 188 -5.50 9.63 8.16
C VAL A 188 -4.83 9.81 9.53
N PHE A 189 -3.93 10.77 9.68
CA PHE A 189 -3.27 11.04 10.95
C PHE A 189 -4.22 11.64 11.98
N GLU A 190 -4.90 12.72 11.64
CA GLU A 190 -5.69 13.49 12.60
C GLU A 190 -7.06 12.86 12.83
N CYS A 191 -7.76 12.45 11.77
CA CYS A 191 -9.14 11.98 11.90
C CYS A 191 -9.21 10.49 12.30
N LEU A 192 -8.36 9.63 11.74
CA LEU A 192 -8.40 8.18 12.03
C LEU A 192 -7.51 7.78 13.22
N LEU A 193 -6.35 8.42 13.39
CA LEU A 193 -5.38 8.04 14.41
C LEU A 193 -5.33 9.01 15.61
N GLY A 194 -5.85 10.23 15.48
CA GLY A 194 -5.75 11.25 16.53
C GLY A 194 -4.32 11.73 16.78
N ILE A 195 -3.48 11.71 15.73
CA ILE A 195 -2.07 12.10 15.78
C ILE A 195 -1.90 13.40 15.00
N ASN A 196 -1.27 14.41 15.61
CA ASN A 196 -0.97 15.66 14.94
C ASN A 196 0.10 15.49 13.86
N VAL A 197 -0.11 16.11 12.68
CA VAL A 197 0.86 16.05 11.58
C VAL A 197 1.96 17.08 11.74
N GLU A 198 3.21 16.63 11.82
CA GLU A 198 4.39 17.46 11.66
C GLU A 198 4.80 17.55 10.19
N PRO A 199 5.32 18.70 9.71
CA PRO A 199 5.63 18.92 8.29
C PRO A 199 6.54 17.85 7.66
N GLN A 200 7.49 17.29 8.42
CA GLN A 200 8.47 16.33 7.91
C GLN A 200 7.93 14.89 7.80
N MET A 201 6.75 14.60 8.38
CA MET A 201 6.23 13.25 8.40
C MET A 201 5.82 12.78 7.01
N LEU A 202 5.15 13.63 6.21
CA LEU A 202 4.70 13.25 4.87
C LEU A 202 5.88 12.77 4.01
N ASP A 203 6.92 13.58 3.88
CA ASP A 203 8.12 13.24 3.08
C ASP A 203 8.81 11.96 3.58
N THR A 204 8.74 11.69 4.88
CA THR A 204 9.31 10.48 5.48
C THR A 204 8.49 9.24 5.10
N PHE A 205 7.16 9.34 5.16
CA PHE A 205 6.26 8.27 4.72
C PHE A 205 6.35 8.02 3.21
N GLU A 206 6.43 9.07 2.39
CA GLU A 206 6.61 8.92 0.94
C GLU A 206 7.92 8.22 0.58
N ARG A 207 9.02 8.52 1.28
CA ARG A 207 10.30 7.81 1.11
C ARG A 207 10.18 6.31 1.36
N VAL A 208 9.35 5.88 2.33
CA VAL A 208 9.10 4.46 2.57
C VAL A 208 8.29 3.84 1.44
N LEU A 209 7.21 4.51 1.02
CA LEU A 209 6.33 4.05 -0.05
C LEU A 209 7.09 3.87 -1.38
N GLU A 210 7.96 4.83 -1.72
CA GLU A 210 8.82 4.73 -2.90
C GLU A 210 9.72 3.49 -2.87
N GLY A 211 10.25 3.13 -1.70
CA GLY A 211 11.08 1.94 -1.55
C GLY A 211 10.28 0.64 -1.57
N ALA A 212 9.03 0.66 -1.11
CA ALA A 212 8.18 -0.53 -1.04
C ALA A 212 7.85 -1.09 -2.44
N PHE A 213 7.86 -0.23 -3.46
CA PHE A 213 7.64 -0.59 -4.86
C PHE A 213 8.90 -0.49 -5.73
N ALA A 214 10.08 -0.27 -5.12
CA ALA A 214 11.36 -0.27 -5.83
C ALA A 214 11.99 -1.67 -5.86
N PRO A 215 12.92 -1.93 -6.80
CA PRO A 215 13.77 -3.12 -6.75
C PRO A 215 14.47 -3.23 -5.38
N PRO A 216 14.53 -4.45 -4.79
CA PRO A 216 14.97 -4.67 -3.41
C PRO A 216 16.50 -4.63 -3.24
N LEU A 217 17.15 -3.61 -3.79
CA LEU A 217 18.60 -3.49 -3.83
C LEU A 217 19.07 -2.67 -2.62
N ASN A 218 19.72 -3.30 -1.64
CA ASN A 218 20.15 -2.65 -0.40
C ASN A 218 21.62 -2.18 -0.45
N PHE A 219 21.92 -1.21 -1.31
CA PHE A 219 23.22 -0.52 -1.34
C PHE A 219 23.07 0.95 -0.96
N PRO A 220 24.12 1.62 -0.44
CA PRO A 220 24.05 3.01 -0.02
C PRO A 220 23.48 3.92 -1.11
N GLY A 221 22.45 4.70 -0.75
CA GLY A 221 21.80 5.63 -1.67
C GLY A 221 20.70 5.05 -2.55
N SER A 222 20.49 3.73 -2.59
CA SER A 222 19.36 3.14 -3.31
C SER A 222 18.02 3.56 -2.71
N LYS A 223 16.94 3.52 -3.50
CA LYS A 223 15.57 3.79 -2.99
C LYS A 223 15.20 2.91 -1.81
N PHE A 224 15.50 1.61 -1.90
CA PHE A 224 15.21 0.65 -0.85
C PHE A 224 16.02 0.93 0.45
N SER A 225 17.31 1.27 0.33
CA SER A 225 18.14 1.60 1.49
C SER A 225 17.67 2.87 2.20
N ARG A 226 17.32 3.92 1.44
CA ARG A 226 16.74 5.16 1.99
C ARG A 226 15.39 4.91 2.66
N ALA A 227 14.54 4.08 2.06
CA ALA A 227 13.26 3.69 2.63
C ALA A 227 13.41 2.93 3.95
N LYS A 228 14.40 2.04 4.10
CA LYS A 228 14.65 1.36 5.38
C LYS A 228 15.04 2.34 6.50
N LYS A 229 15.81 3.39 6.18
CA LYS A 229 16.14 4.45 7.14
C LYS A 229 14.90 5.26 7.54
N ALA A 230 14.12 5.70 6.56
CA ALA A 230 12.86 6.40 6.79
C ALA A 230 11.86 5.56 7.59
N ARG A 231 11.80 4.24 7.34
CA ARG A 231 10.96 3.31 8.11
C ARG A 231 11.37 3.29 9.58
N ALA A 232 12.67 3.27 9.89
CA ALA A 232 13.17 3.31 11.25
C ALA A 232 12.87 4.65 11.95
N GLU A 233 12.92 5.78 11.23
CA GLU A 233 12.47 7.08 11.74
C GLU A 233 10.98 7.05 12.11
N ILE A 234 10.13 6.51 11.24
CA ILE A 234 8.69 6.36 11.49
C ILE A 234 8.41 5.45 12.69
N VAL A 235 9.13 4.34 12.85
CA VAL A 235 8.99 3.47 14.04
C VAL A 235 9.18 4.31 15.30
N LYS A 236 10.27 5.08 15.41
CA LYS A 236 10.58 5.87 16.61
C LYS A 236 9.48 6.89 16.93
N ILE A 237 8.95 7.57 15.91
CA ILE A 237 7.84 8.51 16.09
C ILE A 237 6.60 7.78 16.65
N LEU A 238 6.23 6.66 16.02
CA LEU A 238 5.04 5.91 16.42
C LEU A 238 5.21 5.20 17.77
N GLU A 239 6.41 4.82 18.17
CA GLU A 239 6.68 4.29 19.51
C GLU A 239 6.36 5.30 20.60
N LYS A 240 6.71 6.58 20.38
CA LYS A 240 6.38 7.67 21.29
C LYS A 240 4.86 7.87 21.36
N VAL A 241 4.20 7.97 20.20
CA VAL A 241 2.74 8.14 20.10
C VAL A 241 1.98 7.01 20.80
N VAL A 242 2.37 5.75 20.55
CA VAL A 242 1.74 4.58 21.19
C VAL A 242 1.98 4.60 22.70
N GLY A 243 3.17 5.01 23.15
CA GLY A 243 3.47 5.14 24.58
C GLY A 243 2.66 6.23 25.28
N GLU A 244 2.49 7.39 24.64
CA GLU A 244 1.65 8.49 25.14
C GLU A 244 0.18 8.07 25.19
N LYS A 245 -0.33 7.44 24.12
CA LYS A 245 -1.72 6.96 24.08
C LYS A 245 -2.00 5.90 25.12
N ARG A 246 -1.04 5.00 25.36
CA ARG A 246 -1.14 4.00 26.43
C ARG A 246 -1.28 4.66 27.80
N LYS A 247 -0.44 5.65 28.12
CA LYS A 247 -0.51 6.38 29.40
C LYS A 247 -1.82 7.13 29.57
N GLU A 248 -2.32 7.76 28.51
CA GLU A 248 -3.64 8.42 28.51
C GLU A 248 -4.75 7.42 28.87
N MET A 249 -4.74 6.24 28.26
CA MET A 249 -5.74 5.20 28.50
C MET A 249 -5.62 4.53 29.87
N GLU A 250 -4.41 4.42 30.44
CA GLU A 250 -4.18 3.88 31.80
C GLU A 250 -4.58 4.89 32.89
N ASN A 251 -4.42 6.20 32.64
CA ASN A 251 -4.72 7.26 33.61
C ASN A 251 -6.19 7.69 33.61
N CYS A 252 -6.91 7.55 32.50
CA CYS A 252 -8.33 7.89 32.41
C CYS A 252 -9.19 6.63 32.58
N SER A 253 -9.83 6.46 33.74
CA SER A 253 -10.79 5.37 34.02
C SER A 253 -12.05 5.39 33.13
N MET A 254 -12.21 6.41 32.27
CA MET A 254 -13.32 6.59 31.35
C MET A 254 -12.75 7.03 30.00
N VAL A 255 -12.44 6.08 29.12
CA VAL A 255 -12.31 6.39 27.70
C VAL A 255 -13.71 6.81 27.24
N GLY A 256 -13.94 8.12 27.10
CA GLY A 256 -15.20 8.61 26.53
C GLY A 256 -15.49 7.90 25.21
N GLU A 257 -16.76 7.56 24.95
CA GLU A 257 -17.21 6.82 23.76
C GLU A 257 -16.64 7.39 22.45
N GLU A 258 -16.39 8.70 22.41
CA GLU A 258 -15.83 9.43 21.27
C GLU A 258 -14.37 9.05 20.94
N ASN A 259 -13.53 8.82 21.95
CA ASN A 259 -12.12 8.41 21.77
C ASN A 259 -11.96 6.90 21.58
N GLY A 260 -12.93 6.10 22.04
CA GLY A 260 -12.98 4.64 21.81
C GLY A 260 -13.21 4.27 20.34
N CYS A 261 -13.71 5.22 19.53
CA CYS A 261 -13.99 5.01 18.12
C CYS A 261 -12.80 5.23 17.19
N MET A 262 -11.70 5.84 17.65
CA MET A 262 -10.49 6.00 16.84
C MET A 262 -9.74 4.69 16.67
N LEU A 263 -9.10 4.51 15.51
CA LEU A 263 -8.36 3.30 15.20
C LEU A 263 -7.17 3.09 16.15
N LEU A 264 -6.41 4.16 16.43
CA LEU A 264 -5.24 4.06 17.32
C LEU A 264 -5.66 3.62 18.73
N SER A 265 -6.74 4.19 19.28
CA SER A 265 -7.27 3.80 20.60
C SER A 265 -7.64 2.32 20.66
N ARG A 266 -8.25 1.77 19.59
CA ARG A 266 -8.59 0.34 19.53
C ARG A 266 -7.36 -0.55 19.46
N LEU A 267 -6.37 -0.19 18.65
CA LEU A 267 -5.11 -0.94 18.54
C LEU A 267 -4.33 -0.93 19.87
N VAL A 268 -4.21 0.25 20.51
CA VAL A 268 -3.56 0.40 21.81
C VAL A 268 -4.36 -0.33 22.91
N GLY A 269 -5.67 -0.27 22.89
CA GLY A 269 -6.52 -1.02 23.82
C GLY A 269 -6.34 -2.54 23.70
N ALA A 270 -6.28 -3.08 22.48
CA ALA A 270 -5.97 -4.49 22.24
C ALA A 270 -4.56 -4.85 22.72
N MET A 271 -3.59 -3.94 22.55
CA MET A 271 -2.23 -4.12 23.08
C MET A 271 -2.20 -4.16 24.61
N ILE A 272 -2.95 -3.28 25.29
CA ILE A 272 -3.05 -3.28 26.77
C ILE A 272 -3.67 -4.59 27.28
N ARG A 273 -4.64 -5.15 26.56
CA ARG A 273 -5.24 -6.47 26.88
C ARG A 273 -4.34 -7.67 26.56
N GLY A 274 -3.16 -7.45 25.96
CA GLY A 274 -2.25 -8.52 25.55
C GLY A 274 -2.66 -9.26 24.27
N GLU A 275 -3.63 -8.72 23.51
CA GLU A 275 -4.11 -9.31 22.26
C GLU A 275 -3.25 -8.91 21.05
N LEU A 276 -2.54 -7.77 21.15
CA LEU A 276 -1.57 -7.30 20.16
C LEU A 276 -0.23 -6.98 20.82
N SER A 277 0.85 -7.22 20.09
CA SER A 277 2.17 -6.68 20.40
C SER A 277 2.28 -5.20 20.01
N LYS A 278 3.24 -4.49 20.61
CA LYS A 278 3.56 -3.10 20.23
C LYS A 278 3.96 -3.01 18.76
N GLU A 279 4.69 -4.01 18.27
CA GLU A 279 5.13 -4.12 16.88
C GLU A 279 3.95 -4.28 15.93
N GLU A 280 2.93 -5.07 16.30
CA GLU A 280 1.68 -5.18 15.53
C GLU A 280 0.94 -3.84 15.45
N VAL A 281 0.83 -3.10 16.56
CA VAL A 281 0.21 -1.76 16.54
C VAL A 281 0.94 -0.84 15.57
N ILE A 282 2.27 -0.75 15.67
CA ILE A 282 3.08 0.14 14.83
C ILE A 282 3.02 -0.28 13.36
N ASP A 283 3.16 -1.57 13.06
CA ASP A 283 3.12 -2.06 11.68
C ASP A 283 1.74 -1.83 11.04
N ASN A 284 0.64 -2.00 11.78
CA ASN A 284 -0.70 -1.71 11.25
C ASN A 284 -0.93 -0.22 11.04
N VAL A 285 -0.47 0.65 11.93
CA VAL A 285 -0.56 2.12 11.73
C VAL A 285 0.17 2.52 10.44
N VAL A 286 1.38 2.01 10.23
CA VAL A 286 2.20 2.33 9.04
C VAL A 286 1.53 1.86 7.76
N LEU A 287 1.08 0.61 7.73
CA LEU A 287 0.35 0.06 6.58
C LEU A 287 -0.89 0.90 6.25
N LEU A 288 -1.69 1.25 7.26
CA LEU A 288 -2.97 1.94 7.06
C LEU A 288 -2.79 3.38 6.61
N VAL A 289 -1.75 4.08 7.09
CA VAL A 289 -1.37 5.40 6.56
C VAL A 289 -1.02 5.28 5.08
N PHE A 290 -0.19 4.31 4.67
CA PHE A 290 0.14 4.13 3.25
C PHE A 290 -1.10 3.83 2.40
N ALA A 291 -1.95 2.92 2.87
CA ALA A 291 -3.16 2.51 2.18
C ALA A 291 -4.14 3.69 2.00
N ALA A 292 -4.39 4.47 3.04
CA ALA A 292 -5.38 5.55 3.01
C ALA A 292 -4.89 6.79 2.26
N HIS A 293 -3.61 7.14 2.39
CA HIS A 293 -3.03 8.36 1.82
C HIS A 293 -2.88 8.28 0.29
N ASP A 294 -2.14 7.30 -0.22
CA ASP A 294 -1.68 7.28 -1.62
C ASP A 294 -2.81 6.91 -2.59
N THR A 295 -3.69 5.98 -2.19
CA THR A 295 -4.82 5.55 -3.01
C THR A 295 -5.88 6.66 -3.16
N THR A 296 -6.28 7.28 -2.05
CA THR A 296 -7.32 8.31 -2.02
C THR A 296 -6.85 9.59 -2.70
N SER A 297 -5.59 10.01 -2.51
CA SER A 297 -5.05 11.20 -3.16
C SER A 297 -5.02 11.06 -4.68
N PHE A 298 -4.68 9.87 -5.19
CA PHE A 298 -4.74 9.54 -6.61
C PHE A 298 -6.18 9.49 -7.12
N ALA A 299 -7.10 8.87 -6.38
CA ALA A 299 -8.51 8.81 -6.75
C ALA A 299 -9.13 10.20 -6.89
N ILE A 300 -8.86 11.13 -5.95
CA ILE A 300 -9.31 12.52 -6.03
C ILE A 300 -8.71 13.20 -7.27
N ALA A 301 -7.40 13.08 -7.48
CA ALA A 301 -6.73 13.71 -8.62
C ALA A 301 -7.28 13.21 -9.97
N MET A 302 -7.53 11.89 -10.09
CA MET A 302 -8.14 11.29 -11.26
C MET A 302 -9.59 11.71 -11.45
N THR A 303 -10.34 11.86 -10.35
CA THR A 303 -11.73 12.35 -10.41
C THR A 303 -11.78 13.75 -11.00
N PHE A 304 -10.96 14.67 -10.51
CA PHE A 304 -10.86 16.03 -11.06
C PHE A 304 -10.43 16.02 -12.52
N LYS A 305 -9.45 15.18 -12.88
CA LYS A 305 -9.02 15.01 -14.28
C LYS A 305 -10.18 14.55 -15.17
N MET A 306 -10.94 13.55 -14.73
CA MET A 306 -12.09 13.04 -15.48
C MET A 306 -13.19 14.10 -15.61
N LEU A 307 -13.52 14.82 -14.54
CA LEU A 307 -14.52 15.89 -14.59
C LEU A 307 -14.10 17.04 -15.51
N ALA A 308 -12.82 17.42 -15.52
CA ALA A 308 -12.30 18.43 -16.44
C ALA A 308 -12.37 17.98 -17.91
N GLN A 309 -12.27 16.68 -18.18
CA GLN A 309 -12.38 16.10 -19.53
C GLN A 309 -13.82 15.81 -19.96
N HIS A 310 -14.78 15.82 -19.03
CA HIS A 310 -16.20 15.54 -19.28
C HIS A 310 -17.10 16.64 -18.66
N PRO A 311 -17.20 17.82 -19.31
CA PRO A 311 -17.91 18.98 -18.75
C PRO A 311 -19.41 18.74 -18.51
N ASP A 312 -20.03 17.82 -19.25
CA ASP A 312 -21.41 17.41 -19.09
C ASP A 312 -21.63 16.69 -17.74
N CYS A 313 -20.72 15.79 -17.35
CA CYS A 313 -20.72 15.17 -16.03
C CYS A 313 -20.52 16.21 -14.93
N TYR A 314 -19.57 17.13 -15.10
CA TYR A 314 -19.32 18.21 -14.14
C TYR A 314 -20.55 19.08 -13.93
N SER A 315 -21.22 19.50 -15.01
CA SER A 315 -22.42 20.32 -14.96
C SER A 315 -23.56 19.64 -14.19
N LYS A 316 -23.76 18.33 -14.40
CA LYS A 316 -24.77 17.55 -13.67
C LYS A 316 -24.50 17.49 -12.17
N ILE A 317 -23.23 17.34 -11.77
CA ILE A 317 -22.84 17.31 -10.35
C ILE A 317 -23.12 18.68 -9.69
N LEU A 318 -22.79 19.78 -10.37
CA LEU A 318 -23.08 21.12 -9.85
C LEU A 318 -24.59 21.36 -9.67
N GLN A 319 -25.41 20.95 -10.64
CA GLN A 319 -26.86 21.04 -10.53
C GLN A 319 -27.40 20.19 -9.37
N GLY A 320 -26.94 18.95 -9.23
CA GLY A 320 -27.35 18.06 -8.13
C GLY A 320 -26.96 18.57 -6.74
N ASN A 321 -25.78 19.21 -6.61
CA ASN A 321 -25.35 19.82 -5.35
C ASN A 321 -26.15 21.07 -4.98
N ASN A 322 -26.62 21.85 -5.97
CA ASN A 322 -27.53 22.97 -5.72
C ASN A 322 -28.95 22.52 -5.30
N ILE A 323 -29.36 21.29 -5.64
CA ILE A 323 -30.68 20.73 -5.28
C ILE A 323 -30.67 20.07 -3.88
N ASN A 324 -29.51 19.57 -3.42
CA ASN A 324 -29.40 18.83 -2.15
C ASN A 324 -29.08 19.68 -0.91
N ILE A 325 -28.61 20.92 -1.04
CA ILE A 325 -28.39 21.78 0.15
C ILE A 325 -29.72 22.18 0.82
N SER A 326 -30.82 22.22 0.06
CA SER A 326 -32.17 22.46 0.61
C SER A 326 -32.77 21.31 1.41
N ILE A 327 -32.26 20.07 1.28
CA ILE A 327 -32.84 18.89 1.94
C ILE A 327 -32.22 18.66 3.33
N TRP A 328 -30.99 19.13 3.57
CA TRP A 328 -30.30 19.00 4.88
C TRP A 328 -30.44 20.23 5.80
N ALA A 329 -31.17 21.27 5.37
CA ALA A 329 -31.42 22.47 6.16
C ALA A 329 -32.64 22.37 7.11
N PHE A 330 -33.30 21.21 7.20
CA PHE A 330 -34.50 20.98 8.03
C PHE A 330 -34.29 19.93 9.12
N LEU A 331 -33.29 20.12 9.97
CA LEU A 331 -33.34 19.57 11.33
C LEU A 331 -32.89 20.68 12.30
N PRO A 332 -33.80 21.28 13.10
CA PRO A 332 -33.44 22.17 14.19
C PRO A 332 -32.76 21.36 15.34
N PRO A 333 -32.08 22.05 16.29
CA PRO A 333 -31.12 21.46 17.23
C PRO A 333 -31.65 20.35 18.14
#